data_AF-A0A444RGV9-F1
#
_entry.id   AF-A0A444RGV9-F1
#
_cell.length_a   1.000
_cell.length_b   1.000
_cell.length_c   1.000
_cell.angle_alpha   90.00
_cell.angle_beta   90.00
_cell.angle_gamma   90.00
#
_symmetry.space_group_name_H-M   'P 1'
#
loop_
_entity.id
_entity.type
_entity.pdbx_description
1 polymer ?
#
loop_
_entity_poly.entity_id
_entity_poly.type
_entity_poly.pdbx_seq_one_letter_code
_entity_poly.pdbx_strand_id
1 'polypeptide(L)'
;MAISIKGVNTGVIRKSNNFIALALKIKEPRNKESLFFMSAMELRDLLIALESRLHQKHKLDAAARLQYEQARDKVIKKMAENIPEILVDELKNADI
;
A
#
# COMPACT_ATOMS: atom_id res chain seq x y z
N MET A 1 -18.05 2.78 0.24
CA MET A 1 -17.49 1.55 -0.34
C MET A 1 -16.10 1.35 0.24
N ALA A 2 -15.86 0.25 0.93
CA ALA A 2 -14.52 -0.07 1.44
C ALA A 2 -13.77 -0.84 0.34
N ILE A 3 -12.66 -0.29 -0.14
CA ILE A 3 -11.75 -1.00 -1.05
C ILE A 3 -11.14 -2.16 -0.24
N SER A 4 -11.40 -3.40 -0.67
CA SER A 4 -10.75 -4.56 -0.08
C SER A 4 -9.44 -4.79 -0.82
N ILE A 5 -8.32 -4.76 -0.11
CA ILE A 5 -6.99 -4.95 -0.69
C ILE A 5 -6.49 -6.34 -0.29
N LYS A 6 -6.11 -7.17 -1.27
CA LYS A 6 -5.59 -8.52 -1.05
C LYS A 6 -4.07 -8.61 -1.12
N GLY A 7 -3.43 -7.70 -1.83
CA GLY A 7 -1.98 -7.64 -1.96
C GLY A 7 -1.54 -6.24 -2.38
N VAL A 8 -0.32 -5.88 -2.02
CA VAL A 8 0.28 -4.58 -2.32
C VAL A 8 1.73 -4.80 -2.69
N ASN A 9 2.20 -4.04 -3.68
CA ASN A 9 3.61 -3.90 -3.99
C ASN A 9 3.91 -2.43 -4.29
N THR A 10 5.13 -2.00 -4.04
CA THR A 10 5.57 -0.63 -4.30
C THR A 10 6.93 -0.59 -4.99
N GLY A 11 7.08 0.29 -5.97
CA GLY A 11 8.34 0.59 -6.64
C GLY A 11 8.66 2.08 -6.59
N VAL A 12 9.93 2.43 -6.47
CA VAL A 12 10.35 3.84 -6.49
C VAL A 12 10.82 4.20 -7.89
N ILE A 13 10.24 5.25 -8.46
CA ILE A 13 10.62 5.79 -9.77
C ILE A 13 11.55 6.98 -9.54
N ARG A 14 12.73 6.92 -10.18
CA ARG A 14 13.78 7.94 -10.04
C ARG A 14 14.31 8.36 -11.39
N LYS A 15 14.71 9.62 -11.50
CA LYS A 15 15.45 10.16 -12.65
C LYS A 15 16.71 10.85 -12.16
N SER A 16 17.87 10.40 -12.64
CA SER A 16 19.19 10.93 -12.23
C SER A 16 19.32 11.06 -10.71
N ASN A 17 18.93 10.00 -9.99
CA ASN A 17 18.90 9.89 -8.53
C ASN A 17 17.86 10.75 -7.78
N ASN A 18 17.08 11.58 -8.48
CA ASN A 18 15.96 12.30 -7.89
C ASN A 18 14.70 11.45 -7.87
N PHE A 19 13.98 11.47 -6.75
CA PHE A 19 12.66 10.87 -6.62
C PHE A 19 11.67 11.58 -7.56
N ILE A 20 10.91 10.80 -8.33
CA ILE A 20 9.84 11.31 -9.19
C ILE A 20 8.49 10.91 -8.61
N ALA A 21 8.29 9.60 -8.41
CA ALA A 21 7.04 9.06 -7.91
C ALA A 21 7.23 7.69 -7.24
N LEU A 22 6.25 7.29 -6.44
CA LEU A 22 6.06 5.92 -5.97
C LEU A 22 5.01 5.24 -6.86
N ALA A 23 5.38 4.13 -7.49
CA ALA A 23 4.44 3.18 -8.07
C ALA A 23 3.84 2.33 -6.95
N LEU A 24 2.52 2.36 -6.77
CA LEU A 24 1.78 1.51 -5.84
C LEU A 24 0.87 0.59 -6.65
N LYS A 25 1.20 -0.70 -6.66
CA LYS A 25 0.36 -1.72 -7.29
C LYS A 25 -0.44 -2.43 -6.22
N ILE A 26 -1.76 -2.48 -6.39
CA ILE A 26 -2.67 -3.19 -5.50
C ILE A 26 -3.37 -4.32 -6.24
N LYS A 27 -3.62 -5.41 -5.52
CA LYS A 27 -4.46 -6.51 -5.97
C LYS A 27 -5.77 -6.49 -5.21
N GLU A 28 -6.86 -6.32 -5.94
CA GLU A 28 -8.24 -6.32 -5.45
C GLU A 28 -8.84 -7.75 -5.48
N PRO A 29 -10.02 -7.98 -4.87
CA PRO A 29 -10.80 -9.19 -5.10
C PRO A 29 -11.02 -9.47 -6.59
N ARG A 30 -11.17 -10.76 -6.93
CA ARG A 30 -11.29 -11.25 -8.32
C ARG A 30 -10.01 -11.09 -9.17
N ASN A 31 -8.84 -10.97 -8.53
CA ASN A 31 -7.54 -10.81 -9.18
C ASN A 31 -7.42 -9.57 -10.09
N LYS A 32 -8.27 -8.56 -9.87
CA LYS A 32 -8.11 -7.28 -10.53
C LYS A 32 -6.89 -6.58 -9.93
N GLU A 33 -5.98 -6.11 -10.77
CA GLU A 33 -4.83 -5.32 -10.35
C GLU A 33 -5.03 -3.86 -10.74
N SER A 34 -4.51 -2.94 -9.94
CA SER A 34 -4.51 -1.51 -10.24
C SER A 34 -3.17 -0.92 -9.85
N LEU A 35 -2.63 -0.08 -10.73
CA LEU A 35 -1.35 0.59 -10.55
C LEU A 35 -1.59 2.09 -10.41
N PHE A 36 -1.07 2.67 -9.35
CA PHE A 36 -1.15 4.09 -9.06
C PHE A 36 0.25 4.67 -9.02
N PHE A 37 0.39 5.90 -9.49
CA PHE A 37 1.63 6.67 -9.37
C PHE A 37 1.36 7.82 -8.42
N MET A 38 2.18 7.95 -7.39
CA MET A 38 2.07 9.02 -6.41
C MET A 38 3.31 9.89 -6.49
N SER A 39 3.11 11.15 -6.85
CA SER A 39 4.11 12.19 -6.69
C SER A 39 4.46 12.41 -5.22
N ALA A 40 5.50 13.20 -4.94
CA ALA A 40 5.95 13.46 -3.58
C ALA A 40 4.84 14.04 -2.68
N MET A 41 3.97 14.89 -3.22
CA MET A 41 2.87 15.51 -2.48
C MET A 41 1.80 14.48 -2.10
N GLU A 42 1.32 13.69 -3.07
CA GLU A 42 0.29 12.69 -2.83
C GLU A 42 0.78 11.58 -1.88
N LEU A 43 2.05 11.19 -2.03
CA LEU A 43 2.68 10.23 -1.13
C LEU A 43 2.75 10.77 0.30
N ARG A 44 3.09 12.05 0.48
CA ARG A 44 3.12 12.69 1.80
C ARG A 44 1.75 12.64 2.45
N ASP A 45 0.70 13.01 1.74
CA ASP A 45 -0.66 13.00 2.28
C ASP A 45 -1.13 11.60 2.66
N LEU A 46 -0.79 10.60 1.83
CA LEU A 46 -1.04 9.19 2.16
C LEU A 46 -0.31 8.78 3.45
N LEU A 47 0.97 9.12 3.58
CA LEU A 47 1.75 8.77 4.77
C LEU A 47 1.19 9.42 6.04
N ILE A 48 0.73 10.67 5.97
CA ILE A 48 0.07 11.36 7.10
C ILE A 48 -1.23 10.64 7.49
N ALA A 49 -2.05 10.25 6.50
CA ALA A 49 -3.27 9.49 6.76
C ALA A 49 -2.99 8.12 7.41
N LEU A 50 -1.94 7.42 6.95
CA LEU A 50 -1.52 6.15 7.52
C LEU A 50 -1.01 6.31 8.96
N GLU A 51 -0.17 7.31 9.23
CA GLU A 51 0.33 7.62 10.57
C GLU A 51 -0.81 7.92 11.55
N SER A 52 -1.76 8.75 11.15
CA SER A 52 -2.95 9.05 11.96
C SER A 52 -3.75 7.80 12.31
N ARG A 53 -3.92 6.88 11.34
CA ARG A 53 -4.60 5.60 11.58
C ARG A 53 -3.81 4.67 12.50
N LEU A 54 -2.49 4.59 12.35
CA LEU A 54 -1.64 3.81 13.25
C LEU A 54 -1.72 4.35 14.67
N HIS A 55 -1.66 5.67 14.84
CA HIS A 55 -1.80 6.33 16.15
C HIS A 55 -3.14 5.99 16.82
N GLN A 56 -4.25 5.95 16.06
CA GLN A 56 -5.55 5.51 16.59
C GLN A 56 -5.52 4.06 17.06
N LYS A 57 -4.82 3.17 16.34
CA LYS A 57 -4.65 1.76 16.76
C LYS A 57 -3.83 1.60 18.03
N HIS A 58 -2.86 2.49 18.27
CA HIS A 58 -2.10 2.50 19.51
C HIS A 58 -2.91 2.92 20.75
N LYS A 59 -4.06 3.59 20.57
CA LYS A 59 -4.96 4.00 21.66
C LYS A 59 -6.00 2.94 22.03
N LEU A 60 -5.98 1.78 21.38
CA LEU A 60 -6.89 0.68 21.71
C LEU A 60 -6.58 0.14 23.12
N ASP A 61 -7.62 -0.29 23.84
CA ASP A 61 -7.44 -1.06 25.07
C ASP A 61 -6.78 -2.42 24.80
N ALA A 62 -6.34 -3.10 25.87
CA ALA A 62 -5.59 -4.35 25.75
C ALA A 62 -6.35 -5.47 25.01
N ALA A 63 -7.66 -5.59 25.22
CA ALA A 63 -8.48 -6.63 24.60
C ALA A 63 -8.69 -6.34 23.10
N ALA A 64 -9.03 -5.10 22.76
CA ALA A 64 -9.21 -4.66 21.38
C ALA A 64 -7.89 -4.69 20.59
N ARG A 65 -6.77 -4.38 21.24
CA ARG A 65 -5.43 -4.47 20.65
C ARG A 65 -5.06 -5.91 20.30
N LEU A 66 -5.29 -6.85 21.21
CA LEU A 66 -5.01 -8.27 20.97
C LEU A 66 -5.82 -8.81 19.77
N GLN A 67 -7.11 -8.49 19.70
CA GLN A 67 -7.95 -8.87 18.55
C GLN A 67 -7.46 -8.26 17.25
N TYR A 68 -7.04 -6.99 17.27
CA TYR A 68 -6.47 -6.31 16.10
C TYR A 68 -5.17 -6.97 15.65
N GLU A 69 -4.26 -7.30 16.55
CA GLU A 69 -2.97 -7.93 16.23
C GLU A 69 -3.18 -9.32 15.60
N GLN A 70 -4.07 -10.14 16.17
CA GLN A 70 -4.42 -11.45 15.58
C GLN A 70 -5.02 -11.32 14.18
N ALA A 71 -5.93 -10.36 13.97
CA ALA A 71 -6.51 -10.11 12.66
C ALA A 71 -5.46 -9.59 11.66
N ARG A 72 -4.58 -8.69 12.11
CA ARG A 72 -3.49 -8.11 11.32
C ARG A 72 -2.54 -9.19 10.83
N ASP A 73 -2.09 -10.07 11.71
CA ASP A 73 -1.09 -11.10 11.35
C ASP A 73 -1.66 -12.10 10.33
N LYS A 74 -2.95 -12.45 10.46
CA LYS A 74 -3.67 -13.25 9.45
C LYS A 74 -3.75 -12.55 8.09
N VAL A 75 -3.95 -11.23 8.08
CA VAL A 75 -4.01 -10.43 6.84
C VAL A 75 -2.61 -10.27 6.24
N ILE A 76 -1.57 -10.00 7.03
CA ILE A 76 -0.18 -9.86 6.57
C ILE A 76 0.25 -11.11 5.81
N LYS A 77 0.00 -12.30 6.38
CA LYS A 77 0.34 -13.57 5.71
C LYS A 77 -0.35 -13.70 4.35
N LYS A 78 -1.66 -13.41 4.29
CA LYS A 78 -2.43 -13.44 3.03
C LYS A 78 -1.95 -12.40 2.02
N MET A 79 -1.54 -11.22 2.47
CA MET A 79 -1.01 -10.17 1.60
C MET A 79 0.33 -10.57 0.99
N ALA A 80 1.21 -11.18 1.78
CA ALA A 80 2.50 -11.69 1.30
C ALA A 80 2.33 -12.77 0.21
N GLU A 81 1.32 -13.63 0.33
CA GLU A 81 0.99 -14.65 -0.67
C GLU A 81 0.37 -14.05 -1.97
N ASN A 82 -0.04 -12.78 -1.96
CA ASN A 82 -0.78 -12.14 -3.05
C ASN A 82 -0.11 -10.86 -3.58
N ILE A 83 1.19 -10.69 -3.34
CA ILE A 83 1.95 -9.52 -3.82
C ILE A 83 1.83 -9.45 -5.35
N PRO A 84 1.28 -8.37 -5.93
CA PRO A 84 1.25 -8.19 -7.37
C PRO A 84 2.66 -7.86 -7.88
N GLU A 85 3.02 -8.39 -9.05
CA GLU A 85 4.31 -8.09 -9.68
C GLU A 85 4.27 -6.70 -10.32
N ILE A 86 5.34 -5.90 -10.17
CA ILE A 86 5.49 -4.62 -10.88
C ILE A 86 6.42 -4.88 -12.06
N LEU A 87 5.88 -4.81 -13.27
CA LEU A 87 6.65 -5.02 -14.50
C LEU A 87 7.26 -3.72 -14.98
N VAL A 88 8.47 -3.78 -15.55
CA VAL A 88 9.18 -2.59 -16.06
C VAL A 88 8.36 -1.86 -17.13
N ASP A 89 7.65 -2.60 -17.98
CA ASP A 89 6.84 -2.00 -19.05
C ASP A 89 5.61 -1.24 -18.54
N GLU A 90 5.09 -1.58 -17.35
CA GLU A 90 4.05 -0.79 -16.68
C GLU A 90 4.58 0.55 -16.18
N LEU A 91 5.88 0.62 -15.86
CA LEU A 91 6.54 1.84 -15.38
C LEU A 91 6.99 2.75 -16.53
N LYS A 92 7.34 2.20 -17.70
CA LYS A 92 7.76 2.96 -18.88
C LYS A 92 6.65 3.82 -19.48
N ASN A 93 5.40 3.38 -19.33
CA ASN A 93 4.22 4.05 -19.88
C ASN A 93 3.50 4.93 -18.85
N ALA A 94 4.12 5.15 -17.69
CA ALA A 94 3.57 5.98 -16.65
C ALA A 94 3.63 7.45 -17.09
N ASP A 95 2.48 8.13 -17.07
CA ASP A 95 2.36 9.56 -17.38
C ASP A 95 2.75 10.38 -16.13
N ILE A 96 4.07 10.47 -15.88
CA ILE A 96 4.71 11.09 -14.68
C ILE A 96 5.99 11.86 -15.03
#